data_AF-A0A6M6AKZ5-F1
#
_entry.id   AF-A0A6M6AKZ5-F1
#
_cell.length_a   1.000
_cell.length_b   1.000
_cell.length_c   1.000
_cell.angle_alpha   90.00
_cell.angle_beta   90.00
_cell.angle_gamma   90.00
#
_symmetry.space_group_name_H-M   'P 1'
#
loop_
_entity.id
_entity.type
_entity.pdbx_description
1 polymer ?
#
loop_
_entity_poly.entity_id
_entity_poly.type
_entity_poly.pdbx_seq_one_letter_code
_entity_poly.pdbx_strand_id
1 'polypeptide(L)' 'MPKIVILPHQDLCPDGAVLEANSGETILDVALRNGIEIEHACEKSCACTTCHCIVREGFDSLPESSEQEDDM' A
#
# COMPACT_ATOMS: atom_id res chain seq x y z
N MET A 1 2.63 -13.63 10.69
CA MET A 1 2.02 -12.48 10.00
C MET A 1 3.10 -11.43 9.84
N PRO A 2 3.46 -11.03 8.60
CA PRO A 2 4.33 -9.89 8.39
C PRO A 2 3.69 -8.60 8.94
N LYS A 3 4.54 -7.65 9.29
CA LYS A 3 4.13 -6.30 9.70
C LYS A 3 4.39 -5.33 8.56
N ILE A 4 3.44 -4.43 8.31
CA ILE A 4 3.61 -3.28 7.41
C ILE A 4 3.77 -2.05 8.29
N VAL A 5 4.87 -1.31 8.12
CA VAL A 5 5.07 -0.03 8.79
C VAL A 5 4.72 1.09 7.81
N ILE A 6 3.69 1.85 8.15
CA ILE A 6 3.37 3.10 7.44
C ILE A 6 4.16 4.21 8.13
N LEU A 7 5.03 4.86 7.36
CA LEU A 7 5.78 6.01 7.87
C LEU A 7 4.82 7.20 8.11
N PRO A 8 5.15 8.10 9.06
CA PRO A 8 4.40 9.32 9.29
C PRO A 8 4.09 10.08 7.99
N HIS A 9 2.80 10.33 7.76
CA HIS A 9 2.27 11.09 6.65
C HIS A 9 1.32 12.17 7.18
N GLN A 10 1.59 13.44 6.85
CA GLN A 10 0.92 14.59 7.46
C GLN A 10 -0.62 14.53 7.38
N ASP A 11 -1.18 14.11 6.25
CA ASP A 11 -2.63 14.10 6.05
C ASP A 11 -3.31 12.77 6.39
N LEU A 12 -2.68 11.64 6.04
CA LEU A 12 -3.31 10.32 6.07
C LEU A 12 -2.95 9.49 7.30
N CYS A 13 -1.78 9.71 7.88
CA CYS A 13 -1.28 8.92 9.02
C CYS A 13 -0.21 9.71 9.80
N PRO A 14 -0.57 10.77 10.55
CA PRO A 14 0.40 11.74 11.09
C PRO A 14 1.49 11.12 11.97
N ASP A 15 1.14 10.10 12.75
CA ASP A 15 2.07 9.44 13.68
C ASP A 15 2.70 8.17 13.09
N GLY A 16 2.35 7.82 11.84
CA GLY A 16 2.65 6.52 11.25
C GLY A 16 1.84 5.39 11.91
N ALA A 17 2.04 4.16 11.44
CA ALA A 17 1.35 3.01 11.98
C ALA A 17 2.14 1.72 11.80
N VAL A 18 1.88 0.74 12.67
CA VAL A 18 2.38 -0.63 12.54
C VAL A 18 1.18 -1.55 12.39
N LEU A 19 1.04 -2.17 11.21
CA LEU A 19 -0.14 -2.92 10.82
C LEU A 19 0.19 -4.40 10.68
N GLU A 20 -0.70 -5.27 11.15
CA GLU A 20 -0.61 -6.71 10.89
C GLU A 20 -1.21 -7.03 9.50
N ALA A 21 -0.51 -7.87 8.74
CA ALA A 21 -0.94 -8.33 7.42
C ALA A 21 -0.87 -9.86 7.33
N ASN A 22 -1.80 -10.47 6.60
CA ASN A 22 -1.64 -11.84 6.14
C ASN A 22 -0.86 -11.87 4.83
N SER A 23 -0.08 -12.92 4.59
CA SER A 23 0.60 -13.12 3.32
C SER A 23 -0.43 -13.22 2.18
N GLY A 24 -0.21 -12.45 1.10
CA GLY A 24 -1.12 -12.36 -0.05
C GLY A 24 -2.13 -11.23 0.03
N GLU A 25 -2.23 -10.50 1.14
CA GLU A 25 -3.01 -9.25 1.18
C GLU A 25 -2.27 -8.10 0.47
N THR A 26 -3.02 -7.16 -0.11
CA THR A 26 -2.44 -5.94 -0.68
C THR A 26 -2.11 -4.91 0.40
N ILE A 27 -1.09 -4.08 0.17
CA ILE A 27 -0.75 -2.97 1.08
C ILE A 27 -1.94 -2.02 1.25
N LEU A 28 -2.67 -1.76 0.16
CA LEU A 28 -3.85 -0.89 0.14
C LEU A 28 -4.97 -1.42 1.04
N ASP A 29 -5.33 -2.71 0.94
CA ASP A 29 -6.39 -3.30 1.78
C ASP A 29 -6.03 -3.25 3.26
N VAL A 30 -4.76 -3.51 3.58
CA VAL A 30 -4.27 -3.43 4.96
C VAL A 30 -4.30 -1.99 5.48
N ALA A 31 -3.96 -0.99 4.66
CA ALA A 31 -4.07 0.42 5.04
C ALA A 31 -5.53 0.83 5.30
N LEU A 32 -6.43 0.53 4.35
CA LEU A 32 -7.84 0.93 4.42
C LEU A 32 -8.57 0.31 5.62
N ARG A 33 -8.36 -0.99 5.91
CA ARG A 33 -9.00 -1.64 7.08
C ARG A 33 -8.52 -1.09 8.42
N ASN A 34 -7.38 -0.39 8.43
CA ASN A 34 -6.82 0.28 9.61
C ASN A 34 -7.09 1.79 9.61
N GLY A 35 -7.96 2.29 8.73
CA GLY A 35 -8.39 3.70 8.72
C GLY A 35 -7.41 4.67 8.07
N ILE A 36 -6.43 4.17 7.30
CA ILE A 36 -5.53 5.03 6.52
C ILE A 36 -6.12 5.17 5.11
N GLU A 37 -6.74 6.32 4.86
CA GLU A 37 -7.55 6.59 3.67
C GLU A 37 -6.70 6.90 2.42
N ILE A 38 -5.89 5.94 1.98
CA ILE A 38 -5.18 6.03 0.70
C ILE A 38 -6.19 6.08 -0.44
N GLU A 39 -6.09 7.04 -1.35
CA GLU A 39 -7.01 7.21 -2.46
C GLU A 39 -6.89 6.05 -3.48
N HIS A 40 -8.02 5.59 -4.02
CA HIS A 40 -8.08 4.43 -4.93
C HIS A 40 -9.14 4.64 -6.01
N ALA A 41 -8.95 5.66 -6.84
CA ALA A 41 -9.94 6.19 -7.77
C ALA A 41 -10.43 5.16 -8.81
N CYS A 42 -9.57 4.25 -9.28
CA CYS A 42 -9.97 3.19 -10.21
C CYS A 42 -10.61 1.96 -9.55
N GLU A 43 -10.97 2.05 -8.26
CA GLU A 43 -11.57 0.97 -7.49
C GLU A 43 -10.69 -0.30 -7.46
N LYS A 44 -9.36 -0.12 -7.36
CA LYS A 44 -8.35 -1.20 -7.28
C LYS A 44 -8.19 -2.02 -8.56
N SER A 45 -8.49 -1.42 -9.71
CA SER A 45 -8.47 -2.08 -11.02
C SER A 45 -7.17 -1.91 -11.82
N CYS A 46 -6.09 -1.45 -11.19
CA CYS A 46 -4.80 -1.15 -11.85
C CYS A 46 -4.97 -0.22 -13.08
N ALA A 47 -5.67 0.91 -12.88
CA ALA A 47 -6.02 1.87 -13.93
C ALA A 47 -5.93 3.34 -13.48
N CYS A 48 -5.24 3.61 -12.37
CA CYS A 48 -4.88 4.94 -11.88
C CYS A 48 -3.64 4.83 -11.01
N THR A 49 -3.10 5.98 -10.57
CA THR A 49 -1.90 6.04 -9.71
C THR A 49 -2.19 6.54 -8.29
N THR A 50 -3.46 6.71 -7.91
CA THR A 50 -3.81 7.34 -6.62
C THR A 50 -3.42 6.50 -5.39
N CYS A 51 -3.28 5.18 -5.55
CA CYS A 51 -2.83 4.28 -4.48
C CYS A 51 -1.32 4.08 -4.41
N HIS A 52 -0.56 4.83 -5.22
CA HIS A 52 0.89 4.74 -5.28
C HIS A 52 1.53 4.89 -3.89
N CYS A 53 2.50 4.03 -3.60
CA CYS A 53 3.30 4.09 -2.39
C CYS A 53 4.75 3.69 -2.69
N ILE A 54 5.65 3.94 -1.74
CA ILE A 54 7.06 3.55 -1.85
C ILE A 54 7.37 2.51 -0.79
N VAL A 55 7.69 1.29 -1.21
CA VAL A 55 8.16 0.23 -0.31
C VAL A 55 9.63 0.49 0.03
N ARG A 56 9.87 1.18 1.14
CA ARG A 56 11.23 1.57 1.59
C ARG A 56 12.07 0.39 2.04
N GLU A 57 11.45 -0.63 2.63
CA GLU A 57 12.08 -1.85 3.13
C GLU A 57 11.23 -3.05 2.73
N GLY A 58 11.88 -4.14 2.29
CA GLY A 58 11.20 -5.39 1.92
C GLY A 58 10.64 -5.44 0.49
N PHE A 59 11.00 -4.50 -0.40
CA PHE A 59 10.55 -4.50 -1.80
C PHE A 59 10.87 -5.84 -2.50
N ASP A 60 12.10 -6.34 -2.36
CA ASP A 60 12.55 -7.60 -2.97
C ASP A 60 11.82 -8.85 -2.44
N SER A 61 10.97 -8.72 -1.41
CA SER A 61 10.13 -9.81 -0.90
C SER A 61 8.74 -9.89 -1.56
N LEU A 62 8.38 -8.89 -2.36
CA LEU A 62 7.13 -8.82 -3.11
C LEU A 62 7.33 -9.42 -4.51
N PRO A 63 6.25 -9.87 -5.18
CA PRO A 63 6.30 -10.13 -6.62
C PRO A 63 6.72 -8.88 -7.39
N GLU A 64 7.39 -9.07 -8.53
CA GLU A 64 7.64 -7.98 -9.48
C GLU A 64 6.31 -7.37 -9.94
N SER A 65 6.34 -6.08 -10.28
CA SER A 65 5.20 -5.39 -10.89
C SER A 65 4.83 -6.06 -12.20
N SER A 66 3.55 -5.95 -12.56
CA SER A 66 3.08 -6.37 -13.89
C SER A 66 3.34 -5.26 -14.92
N GLU A 67 3.42 -5.60 -16.21
CA GLU A 67 3.53 -4.56 -17.26
C GLU A 67 2.38 -3.53 -17.19
N GLN A 68 1.17 -3.96 -16.81
CA GLN A 68 0.04 -3.05 -16.63
C GLN A 68 0.29 -2.02 -15.51
N GLU A 69 1.00 -2.40 -14.45
CA GLU A 69 1.36 -1.50 -13.36
C GLU A 69 2.52 -0.57 -13.76
N ASP A 70 3.49 -1.07 -14.52
CA ASP A 70 4.61 -0.29 -15.04
C ASP A 70 4.16 0.81 -16.04
N ASP A 71 3.04 0.60 -16.72
CA ASP A 71 2.44 1.55 -17.67
C ASP A 71 1.68 2.72 -17.01
N MET A 72 1.40 2.66 -15.70
CA MET A 72 0.58 3.67 -14.98
C MET A 72 1.38 4.90 -14.56
#